data_AF-A0A3S3UFY0-F1
#
_entry.id   AF-A0A3S3UFY0-F1
#
_cell.length_a   1.000
_cell.length_b   1.000
_cell.length_c   1.000
_cell.angle_alpha   90.00
_cell.angle_beta   90.00
_cell.angle_gamma   90.00
#
_symmetry.space_group_name_H-M   'P 1'
#
loop_
_entity.id
_entity.type
_entity.pdbx_description
1 polymer ?
#
loop_
_entity_poly.entity_id
_entity_poly.type
_entity_poly.pdbx_seq_one_letter_code
_entity_poly.pdbx_strand_id
1 'polypeptide(L)' 'MPVGTQEEQELQLLEKRNRKIRIQSIGHVRFVNLIGEHGWRE' A
#
# COMPACT_ATOMS: atom_id res chain seq x y z
N MET A 1 -5.76 -2.42 1.68
CA MET A 1 -4.94 -2.92 0.57
C MET A 1 -3.48 -2.68 0.87
N PRO A 2 -2.71 -3.75 1.10
CA PRO A 2 -1.25 -3.68 1.17
C PRO A 2 -0.67 -3.44 -0.22
N VAL A 3 0.54 -2.87 -0.27
CA VAL A 3 1.28 -2.60 -1.52
C VAL A 3 2.67 -3.21 -1.40
N GLY A 4 3.12 -3.88 -2.46
CA GLY A 4 4.31 -4.73 -2.42
C GLY A 4 3.93 -6.17 -2.08
N THR A 5 4.83 -6.89 -1.42
CA THR A 5 4.58 -8.24 -0.91
C THR A 5 4.33 -8.21 0.59
N GLN A 6 4.07 -9.37 1.20
CA GLN A 6 3.91 -9.47 2.65
C GLN A 6 5.24 -9.26 3.38
N GLU A 7 6.35 -9.69 2.78
CA GLU A 7 7.70 -9.64 3.35
C GLU A 7 8.44 -8.33 3.03
N GLU A 8 8.04 -7.64 1.96
CA GLU A 8 8.63 -6.38 1.51
C GLU A 8 7.55 -5.45 0.95
N GLN A 9 7.14 -4.48 1.78
CA GLN A 9 6.05 -3.56 1.45
C GLN A 9 6.62 -2.25 0.92
N GLU A 10 5.81 -1.52 0.15
CA GLU A 10 6.15 -0.19 -0.35
C GLU A 10 5.24 0.88 0.28
N LEU A 11 5.85 1.92 0.86
CA LEU A 11 5.12 3.08 1.34
C LEU A 11 4.80 3.99 0.15
N GLN A 12 3.52 4.20 -0.10
CA GLN A 12 3.04 5.09 -1.17
C GLN A 12 2.21 6.26 -0.61
N LEU A 13 2.47 7.45 -1.14
CA LEU A 13 1.61 8.62 -0.96
C LEU A 13 0.59 8.67 -2.10
N LEU A 14 -0.69 8.67 -1.74
CA LEU A 14 -1.79 8.78 -2.68
C LEU A 14 -2.45 10.16 -2.56
N GLU A 15 -2.56 10.85 -3.68
CA GLU A 15 -3.32 12.10 -3.80
C GLU A 15 -4.46 11.92 -4.80
N LYS A 16 -5.70 12.18 -4.37
CA LYS A 16 -6.87 12.17 -5.27
C LYS A 16 -7.28 13.61 -5.59
N ARG A 17 -7.18 14.01 -6.86
CA ARG A 17 -7.59 15.34 -7.37
C ARG A 17 -8.36 15.20 -8.66
N ASN A 18 -9.52 15.83 -8.78
CA ASN A 18 -10.36 15.85 -10.00
C ASN A 18 -10.58 14.45 -10.61
N ARG A 19 -10.96 13.47 -9.78
CA ARG A 19 -11.14 12.05 -10.15
C ARG A 19 -9.89 11.33 -10.67
N LYS A 20 -8.72 11.98 -10.67
CA LYS A 20 -7.43 11.35 -10.93
C LYS A 20 -6.75 10.99 -9.61
N ILE A 21 -6.05 9.87 -9.60
CA ILE A 21 -5.21 9.44 -8.48
C ILE A 21 -3.77 9.59 -8.94
N ARG A 22 -2.98 10.33 -8.17
CA ARG A 22 -1.52 10.35 -8.28
C ARG A 22 -0.96 9.47 -7.18
N ILE A 23 -0.01 8.62 -7.55
CA ILE A 23 0.67 7.70 -6.64
C ILE A 23 2.15 8.07 -6.67
N GLN A 24 2.76 8.22 -5.51
CA GLN A 24 4.19 8.43 -5.36
C GLN A 24 4.76 7.38 -4.41
N SER A 25 5.77 6.64 -4.87
CA SER A 25 6.58 5.79 -3.99
C SER A 25 7.46 6.65 -3.08
N ILE A 26 7.45 6.34 -1.78
CA ILE A 26 8.28 6.97 -0.76
C ILE A 26 9.44 6.04 -0.36
N GLY A 27 9.27 4.73 -0.48
CA GLY A 27 10.34 3.74 -0.27
C GLY A 27 9.84 2.39 0.26
N HIS A 28 10.77 1.45 0.41
CA HIS A 28 10.53 0.11 0.97
C HIS A 28 10.46 0.14 2.51
N VAL A 29 9.56 -0.66 3.09
CA VAL A 29 9.22 -0.66 4.51
C VAL A 29 8.85 -2.06 5.01
N ARG A 30 8.83 -2.23 6.34
CA ARG A 30 8.32 -3.42 7.03
C ARG A 30 7.33 -3.02 8.11
N PHE A 31 6.06 -3.27 7.86
CA PHE A 31 4.92 -3.11 8.75
C PHE A 31 4.28 -4.48 9.05
N VAL A 32 3.50 -4.53 10.13
CA VAL A 32 2.62 -5.67 10.40
C VAL A 32 1.62 -5.89 9.28
N ASN A 33 1.16 -7.14 9.11
CA ASN A 33 0.20 -7.49 8.07
C ASN A 33 -1.15 -6.81 8.28
N LEU A 34 -1.68 -6.24 7.20
CA LEU A 34 -3.08 -5.86 7.12
C LEU A 34 -3.90 -7.05 6.61
N ILE A 35 -4.61 -7.73 7.52
CA ILE A 35 -5.44 -8.90 7.22
C ILE A 35 -6.90 -8.46 7.02
N GLY A 36 -7.60 -9.00 6.01
CA GLY A 36 -9.02 -8.74 5.78
C GLY A 36 -9.46 -8.86 4.32
N GLU A 37 -10.72 -8.53 4.01
CA GLU A 37 -11.33 -8.65 2.67
C GLU A 37 -10.51 -7.97 1.56
N HIS A 38 -9.89 -6.84 1.87
CA HIS A 38 -9.02 -6.07 0.97
C HIS A 38 -7.55 -6.07 1.45
N GLY A 39 -7.19 -7.05 2.27
CA GLY A 39 -5.88 -7.25 2.88
C GLY A 39 -5.19 -8.51 2.36
N TRP A 40 -4.15 -8.93 3.06
CA TRP A 40 -3.59 -10.27 2.91
C TRP A 40 -4.56 -11.31 3.46
N ARG A 41 -4.54 -12.52 2.89
CA ARG A 41 -5.21 -13.70 3.46
C ARG A 41 -4.33 -14.28 4.56
N GLU A 42 -4.94 -14.90 5.55
CA GLU A 42 -4.23 -15.75 6.52
C GLU A 42 -3.56 -16.94 5.83
#